data_AF-A0A959JAM9-F1
#
_entry.id   AF-A0A959JAM9-F1
#
_cell.length_a   1.000
_cell.length_b   1.000
_cell.length_c   1.000
_cell.angle_alpha   90.00
_cell.angle_beta   90.00
_cell.angle_gamma   90.00
#
_symmetry.space_group_name_H-M   'P 1'
#
loop_
_entity.id
_entity.type
_entity.pdbx_description
1 polymer ?
#
loop_
_entity_poly.entity_id
_entity_poly.type
_entity_poly.pdbx_seq_one_letter_code
_entity_poly.pdbx_strand_id
1 'polypeptide(L)'
;MDQVEFQHAHHRQWIKELDFFQDEVKIFQNELVKVWQQHIQSFSIQEHVQEYRSILMKKLVHIDDFRHGILELERQMANGELEGIDVRHAQLAQDIEAFRQDFATLKDTFHRFVIRND
;
A
#
# COMPACT_ATOMS: atom_id res chain seq x y z
N MET A 1 3.11 -20.44 -21.82
CA MET A 1 3.39 -19.11 -21.27
C MET A 1 4.80 -19.18 -20.73
N ASP A 2 5.67 -18.31 -21.21
CA ASP A 2 7.05 -18.23 -20.71
C ASP A 2 7.03 -17.76 -19.24
N GLN A 3 7.96 -18.24 -18.42
CA GLN A 3 8.06 -17.88 -17.01
C GLN A 3 8.30 -16.37 -16.84
N VAL A 4 9.11 -15.79 -17.72
CA VAL A 4 9.36 -14.34 -17.77
C VAL A 4 8.09 -13.58 -18.15
N GLU A 5 7.33 -14.06 -19.15
CA GLU A 5 6.06 -13.46 -19.56
C GLU A 5 5.02 -13.48 -18.43
N PHE A 6 4.97 -14.57 -17.65
CA PHE A 6 4.13 -14.70 -16.47
C PHE A 6 4.51 -13.69 -15.38
N GLN A 7 5.81 -13.52 -15.09
CA GLN A 7 6.29 -12.54 -14.10
C GLN A 7 5.98 -11.10 -14.52
N HIS A 8 6.16 -10.77 -15.81
CA HIS A 8 5.75 -9.46 -16.33
C HIS A 8 4.24 -9.21 -16.18
N ALA A 9 3.40 -10.24 -16.38
CA ALA A 9 1.96 -10.12 -16.17
C ALA A 9 1.62 -9.84 -14.71
N HIS A 10 2.27 -10.54 -13.77
CA HIS A 10 2.15 -10.29 -12.34
C HIS A 10 2.58 -8.88 -11.94
N HIS A 11 3.73 -8.41 -12.42
CA HIS A 11 4.23 -7.07 -12.13
C HIS A 11 3.25 -5.99 -12.58
N ARG A 12 2.68 -6.11 -13.78
CA ARG A 12 1.63 -5.19 -14.27
C ARG A 12 0.38 -5.22 -13.40
N GLN A 13 -0.02 -6.39 -12.92
CA GLN A 13 -1.16 -6.52 -12.02
C GLN A 13 -0.86 -5.84 -10.67
N TRP A 14 0.30 -6.11 -10.07
CA TRP A 14 0.70 -5.52 -8.80
C TRP A 14 0.78 -3.99 -8.89
N ILE A 15 1.31 -3.42 -9.96
CA ILE A 15 1.31 -1.96 -10.16
C ILE A 15 -0.11 -1.38 -10.11
N LYS A 16 -1.08 -2.01 -10.80
CA LYS A 16 -2.48 -1.56 -10.76
C LYS A 16 -3.08 -1.64 -9.35
N GLU A 17 -2.75 -2.68 -8.61
CA GLU A 17 -3.22 -2.83 -7.22
C GLU A 17 -2.56 -1.80 -6.29
N LEU A 18 -1.27 -1.52 -6.46
CA LEU A 18 -0.55 -0.49 -5.72
C LEU A 18 -1.13 0.91 -6.00
N ASP A 19 -1.51 1.19 -7.25
CA ASP A 19 -2.22 2.42 -7.61
C ASP A 19 -3.57 2.53 -6.90
N PHE A 20 -4.34 1.43 -6.87
CA PHE A 20 -5.59 1.35 -6.14
C PHE A 20 -5.40 1.62 -4.64
N PHE A 21 -4.44 0.98 -3.98
CA PHE A 21 -4.16 1.21 -2.56
C PHE A 21 -3.73 2.64 -2.28
N GLN A 22 -2.93 3.24 -3.16
CA GLN A 22 -2.53 4.64 -3.01
C GLN A 22 -3.74 5.58 -3.06
N ASP A 23 -4.70 5.32 -3.95
CA ASP A 23 -5.91 6.11 -4.05
C ASP A 23 -6.84 5.91 -2.84
N GLU A 24 -6.94 4.68 -2.30
CA GLU A 24 -7.64 4.43 -1.03
C GLU A 24 -6.99 5.20 0.13
N VAL A 25 -5.65 5.25 0.21
CA VAL A 25 -4.97 6.05 1.24
C VAL A 25 -5.33 7.54 1.13
N LYS A 26 -5.41 8.09 -0.09
CA LYS A 26 -5.84 9.49 -0.29
C LYS A 26 -7.27 9.71 0.19
N ILE A 27 -8.17 8.76 -0.04
CA ILE A 27 -9.55 8.82 0.46
C ILE A 27 -9.53 8.87 2.00
N PHE A 28 -8.79 7.97 2.65
CA PHE A 28 -8.68 7.94 4.12
C PHE A 28 -8.07 9.23 4.68
N GLN A 29 -7.07 9.81 4.01
CA GLN A 29 -6.51 11.11 4.40
C GLN A 29 -7.57 12.21 4.37
N ASN A 30 -8.42 12.24 3.35
CA ASN A 30 -9.51 13.22 3.26
C ASN A 30 -10.57 13.02 4.36
N GLU A 31 -10.89 11.77 4.71
CA GLU A 31 -11.81 11.47 5.81
C GLU A 31 -11.24 11.88 7.17
N LEU A 32 -9.94 11.67 7.41
CA LEU A 32 -9.27 12.16 8.63
C LEU A 32 -9.33 13.67 8.76
N VAL A 33 -9.24 14.42 7.66
CA VAL A 33 -9.37 15.88 7.69
C VAL A 33 -10.76 16.28 8.16
N LYS A 34 -11.82 15.58 7.72
CA LYS A 34 -13.19 15.86 8.17
C LYS A 34 -13.35 15.61 9.67
N VAL A 35 -12.92 14.44 10.14
CA VAL A 35 -12.96 14.07 11.57
C VAL A 35 -12.18 15.10 12.40
N TRP A 36 -10.98 15.49 11.96
CA TRP A 36 -10.21 16.54 12.64
C TRP A 36 -10.97 17.85 12.77
N GLN A 37 -11.61 18.30 11.68
CA GLN A 37 -12.36 19.56 11.63
C GLN A 37 -13.62 19.54 12.51
N GLN A 38 -14.30 18.40 12.62
CA GLN A 38 -15.46 18.22 13.51
C GLN A 38 -15.05 18.21 14.99
N HIS A 39 -13.84 17.74 15.30
CA HIS A 39 -13.38 17.48 16.67
C HIS A 39 -12.17 18.34 17.09
N ILE A 40 -12.10 19.60 16.64
CA ILE A 40 -10.98 20.52 16.91
C ILE A 40 -10.67 20.72 18.41
N GLN A 41 -11.66 20.54 19.28
CA GLN A 41 -11.49 20.73 20.73
C GLN A 41 -11.21 19.42 21.49
N SER A 42 -11.28 18.27 20.81
CA SER A 42 -11.10 16.96 21.44
C SER A 42 -9.67 16.47 21.25
N PHE A 43 -8.82 16.71 22.25
CA PHE A 43 -7.42 16.29 22.23
C PHE A 43 -7.25 14.77 22.01
N SER A 44 -8.13 13.94 22.58
CA SER A 44 -8.06 12.49 22.39
C SER A 44 -8.34 12.07 20.95
N ILE A 45 -9.33 12.68 20.30
CA ILE A 45 -9.63 12.39 18.88
C ILE A 45 -8.50 12.90 17.99
N GLN A 46 -7.94 14.07 18.31
CA GLN A 46 -6.79 14.61 17.60
C GLN A 46 -5.57 13.69 17.64
N GLU A 47 -5.27 13.09 18.79
CA GLU A 47 -4.19 12.11 18.93
C GLU A 47 -4.40 10.91 17.99
N HIS A 48 -5.59 10.30 18.01
CA HIS A 48 -5.93 9.18 17.12
C HIS A 48 -5.83 9.57 15.63
N VAL A 49 -6.25 10.79 15.26
CA VAL A 49 -6.08 11.29 13.89
C VAL A 49 -4.59 11.33 13.51
N GLN A 50 -3.70 11.81 14.40
CA GLN A 50 -2.26 11.85 14.12
C GLN A 50 -1.64 10.46 14.01
N GLU A 51 -2.09 9.50 14.84
CA GLU A 51 -1.70 8.10 14.74
C GLU A 51 -2.06 7.52 13.37
N TYR A 52 -3.32 7.68 12.93
CA TYR A 52 -3.75 7.22 11.61
C TYR A 52 -2.99 7.91 10.48
N ARG A 53 -2.74 9.23 10.55
CA ARG A 53 -1.91 9.92 9.57
C ARG A 53 -0.51 9.31 9.46
N SER A 54 0.10 8.99 10.60
CA SER A 54 1.42 8.36 10.65
C SER A 54 1.41 6.96 10.04
N ILE A 55 0.36 6.17 10.33
CA ILE A 55 0.17 4.84 9.74
C ILE A 55 0.01 4.93 8.21
N LEU A 56 -0.86 5.83 7.73
CA LEU A 56 -1.10 6.02 6.30
C LEU A 56 0.15 6.47 5.55
N MET A 57 0.96 7.35 6.14
CA MET A 57 2.26 7.74 5.56
C MET A 57 3.20 6.55 5.42
N LYS A 58 3.29 5.67 6.43
CA LYS A 58 4.10 4.45 6.32
C LYS A 58 3.60 3.52 5.22
N LYS A 59 2.28 3.41 5.03
CA LYS A 59 1.71 2.59 3.94
C LYS A 59 2.04 3.16 2.56
N LEU A 60 2.08 4.48 2.39
CA LEU A 60 2.56 5.10 1.14
C LEU A 60 4.02 4.79 0.86
N VAL A 61 4.89 4.85 1.88
CA VAL A 61 6.30 4.47 1.74
C VAL A 61 6.44 3.02 1.27
N HIS A 62 5.70 2.07 1.87
CA HIS A 62 5.73 0.67 1.43
C HIS A 62 5.24 0.50 -0.01
N ILE A 63 4.20 1.24 -0.43
CA ILE A 63 3.72 1.23 -1.83
C ILE A 63 4.84 1.67 -2.78
N ASP A 64 5.56 2.74 -2.44
CA ASP A 64 6.68 3.21 -3.24
C ASP A 64 7.83 2.20 -3.24
N ASP A 65 8.17 1.59 -2.11
CA ASP A 65 9.19 0.54 -2.03
C ASP A 65 8.86 -0.65 -2.94
N PHE A 66 7.59 -1.09 -2.96
CA PHE A 66 7.14 -2.15 -3.87
C PHE A 66 7.25 -1.74 -5.34
N ARG A 67 6.87 -0.51 -5.69
CA ARG A 67 7.04 -0.01 -7.07
C ARG A 67 8.51 -0.02 -7.49
N HIS A 68 9.41 0.43 -6.63
CA HIS A 68 10.86 0.38 -6.90
C HIS A 68 11.34 -1.07 -7.05
N GLY A 69 10.87 -1.99 -6.19
CA GLY A 69 11.18 -3.42 -6.31
C GLY A 69 10.71 -4.04 -7.63
N ILE A 70 9.49 -3.73 -8.07
CA ILE A 70 8.95 -4.17 -9.36
C ILE A 70 9.80 -3.61 -10.52
N LEU A 71 10.08 -2.30 -10.51
CA LEU A 71 10.87 -1.64 -11.55
C LEU A 71 12.29 -2.23 -11.67
N GLU A 72 12.91 -2.55 -10.54
CA GLU A 72 14.23 -3.19 -10.53
C GLU A 72 14.18 -4.57 -11.20
N LEU A 73 13.18 -5.40 -10.88
CA LEU A 73 13.03 -6.72 -11.50
C LEU A 73 12.72 -6.62 -13.00
N GLU A 74 11.86 -5.68 -13.39
CA GLU A 74 11.57 -5.39 -14.80
C GLU A 74 12.82 -5.00 -15.58
N ARG A 75 13.67 -4.14 -14.99
CA ARG A 75 14.95 -3.74 -15.60
C ARG A 75 15.89 -4.93 -15.77
N GLN A 76 16.01 -5.79 -14.76
CA GLN A 76 16.87 -6.98 -14.80
C GLN A 76 16.40 -7.96 -15.87
N MET A 77 15.09 -8.24 -15.95
CA MET A 77 14.52 -9.08 -17.01
C MET A 77 14.79 -8.49 -18.40
N ALA A 78 14.60 -7.18 -18.58
CA ALA A 78 14.86 -6.51 -19.86
C ALA A 78 16.33 -6.58 -20.30
N ASN A 79 17.26 -6.59 -19.33
CA ASN A 79 18.70 -6.73 -19.57
C ASN A 79 19.16 -8.20 -19.74
N GLY A 80 18.28 -9.17 -19.54
CA GLY A 80 18.61 -10.60 -19.57
C GLY A 80 19.34 -11.12 -18.31
N GLU A 81 19.33 -10.35 -17.22
CA GLU A 81 19.96 -10.69 -15.94
C GLU A 81 19.05 -11.62 -15.11
N LEU A 82 18.82 -12.85 -15.59
CA LEU A 82 17.80 -13.74 -15.04
C LEU A 82 18.18 -14.46 -13.73
N GLU A 83 19.42 -14.34 -13.28
CA GLU A 83 19.89 -15.04 -12.08
C GLU A 83 19.16 -14.53 -10.81
N GLY A 84 18.48 -15.43 -10.12
CA GLY A 84 17.80 -15.12 -8.85
C GLY A 84 16.50 -14.30 -8.98
N ILE A 85 16.06 -13.95 -10.19
CA ILE A 85 14.81 -13.20 -10.41
C ILE A 85 13.61 -13.95 -9.80
N ASP A 86 13.54 -15.27 -9.97
CA ASP A 86 12.44 -16.08 -9.44
C ASP A 86 12.28 -15.97 -7.93
N VAL A 87 13.41 -16.00 -7.21
CA VAL A 87 13.43 -15.90 -5.75
C VAL A 87 12.97 -14.51 -5.32
N ARG A 88 13.45 -13.46 -5.99
CA ARG A 88 13.08 -12.08 -5.68
C ARG A 88 11.62 -11.79 -6.05
N HIS A 89 11.14 -12.30 -7.17
CA HIS A 89 9.74 -12.23 -7.57
C HIS A 89 8.84 -12.90 -6.52
N ALA A 90 9.21 -14.10 -6.06
CA ALA A 90 8.46 -14.81 -5.03
C ALA A 90 8.46 -14.06 -3.69
N GLN A 91 9.59 -13.46 -3.30
CA GLN A 91 9.66 -12.64 -2.09
C GLN A 91 8.74 -11.42 -2.20
N LEU A 92 8.82 -10.70 -3.32
CA LEU A 92 7.97 -9.53 -3.56
C LEU A 92 6.48 -9.89 -3.57
N ALA A 93 6.12 -11.04 -4.13
CA ALA A 93 4.76 -11.56 -4.08
C ALA A 93 4.26 -11.78 -2.65
N GLN A 94 5.11 -12.36 -1.79
CA GLN A 94 4.80 -12.58 -0.37
C GLN A 94 4.65 -11.26 0.38
N ASP A 95 5.55 -10.30 0.14
CA ASP A 95 5.53 -9.01 0.82
C ASP A 95 4.29 -8.19 0.42
N ILE A 96 3.91 -8.22 -0.86
CA ILE A 96 2.68 -7.58 -1.34
C ILE A 96 1.46 -8.26 -0.72
N GLU A 97 1.42 -9.59 -0.64
CA GLU A 97 0.30 -10.30 -0.02
C GLU A 97 0.18 -9.98 1.48
N ALA A 98 1.29 -9.93 2.21
CA ALA A 98 1.30 -9.50 3.59
C ALA A 98 0.77 -8.07 3.73
N PHE A 99 1.19 -7.16 2.83
CA PHE A 99 0.67 -5.80 2.78
C PHE A 99 -0.84 -5.75 2.54
N ARG A 100 -1.40 -6.59 1.65
CA ARG A 100 -2.85 -6.63 1.39
C ARG A 100 -3.64 -6.96 2.66
N GLN A 101 -3.20 -7.97 3.41
CA GLN A 101 -3.86 -8.41 4.65
C GLN A 101 -3.79 -7.32 5.74
N ASP A 102 -2.62 -6.71 5.87
CA ASP A 102 -2.37 -5.57 6.74
C ASP A 102 -3.27 -4.38 6.39
N PHE A 103 -3.40 -4.07 5.10
CA PHE A 103 -4.19 -2.95 4.60
C PHE A 103 -5.68 -3.18 4.79
N ALA A 104 -6.16 -4.41 4.60
CA ALA A 104 -7.55 -4.78 4.88
C ALA A 104 -7.90 -4.57 6.36
N THR A 105 -7.00 -4.97 7.28
CA THR A 105 -7.17 -4.75 8.72
C THR A 105 -7.19 -3.27 9.07
N LEU A 106 -6.30 -2.49 8.46
CA LEU A 106 -6.27 -1.04 8.61
C LEU A 106 -7.60 -0.41 8.14
N LYS A 107 -8.10 -0.81 6.97
CA LYS A 107 -9.36 -0.31 6.41
C LYS A 107 -10.54 -0.56 7.35
N ASP A 108 -10.66 -1.76 7.91
CA ASP A 108 -11.75 -2.10 8.84
C ASP A 108 -11.68 -1.33 10.17
N THR A 109 -10.48 -1.13 10.70
CA THR A 109 -10.27 -0.34 11.93
C THR A 109 -10.51 1.15 11.69
N PHE A 110 -10.03 1.65 10.55
CA PHE A 110 -10.19 3.02 10.10
C PHE A 110 -11.65 3.39 9.87
N HIS A 111 -12.42 2.60 9.12
CA HIS A 111 -13.83 2.86 8.90
C HIS A 111 -14.64 2.88 10.19
N ARG A 112 -14.35 1.97 11.13
CA ARG A 112 -14.99 1.99 12.46
C ARG A 112 -14.66 3.26 13.24
N PHE A 113 -13.44 3.76 13.13
CA PHE A 113 -13.04 5.03 13.72
C PHE A 113 -13.79 6.20 13.06
N VAL A 114 -13.83 6.28 11.73
CA VAL A 114 -14.54 7.36 11.01
C VAL A 114 -16.02 7.33 11.33
N ILE A 115 -16.72 6.20 11.19
CA ILE A 115 -18.17 6.09 11.47
C ILE A 115 -18.53 6.50 12.90
N ARG A 116 -17.65 6.24 13.87
CA ARG A 116 -17.87 6.62 15.27
C ARG A 116 -17.72 8.12 15.51
N ASN A 117 -17.00 8.83 14.63
CA ASN A 117 -16.62 10.23 14.81
C ASN A 117 -17.08 11.15 13.66
N ASP A 118 -17.85 10.65 12.69
CA ASP A 118 -18.54 11.43 11.65
C ASP A 118 -19.82 12.08 12.21
#